data_AF-A0A923E4M0-F1
#
_entry.id   AF-A0A923E4M0-F1
#
_cell.length_a   1.000
_cell.length_b   1.000
_cell.length_c   1.000
_cell.angle_alpha   90.00
_cell.angle_beta   90.00
_cell.angle_gamma   90.00
#
_symmetry.space_group_name_H-M   'P 1'
#
loop_
_entity.id
_entity.type
_entity.pdbx_description
1 polymer ?
#
loop_
_entity_poly.entity_id
_entity_poly.type
_entity_poly.pdbx_seq_one_letter_code
_entity_poly.pdbx_strand_id
1 'polypeptide(L)'
;MSPYDLDSAPRSLEEGGARARLLRPFDRPRSRALRIGLTGGIGSGKSTVSSALEGIGATLADADRIAREVVERGSGGLQRLVDRFGHGILLSSGELDRAALAAIIFADREAREEVEGILHPLIAERAAAILARAPEDGLAVYDVPLLVEAGLAGRFDAVIVVGAPVDLRIERLEARGIPRDDALRRMAAQSADADREALAHILVDNSGTREDVIGLVEAIDRSWLRPSRPPAGDRARKRLR
;
A
#
# COMPACT_ATOMS: atom_id res chain seq x y z
N MET A 1 9.96 -19.57 17.05
CA MET A 1 8.55 -19.96 16.85
C MET A 1 7.65 -18.78 17.18
N SER A 2 7.01 -18.21 16.14
CA SER A 2 5.94 -17.22 16.29
C SER A 2 4.87 -17.75 17.25
N PRO A 3 4.33 -16.91 18.15
CA PRO A 3 3.17 -17.29 18.97
C PRO A 3 1.88 -17.38 18.12
N TYR A 4 1.94 -16.95 16.86
CA TYR A 4 0.87 -16.99 15.87
C TYR A 4 1.21 -18.07 14.84
N ASP A 5 0.38 -19.11 14.79
CA ASP A 5 0.57 -20.27 13.92
C ASP A 5 -0.23 -20.09 12.61
N LEU A 6 0.37 -19.39 11.65
CA LEU A 6 -0.20 -19.22 10.31
C LEU A 6 -0.17 -20.51 9.47
N ASP A 7 0.56 -21.54 9.91
CA ASP A 7 0.57 -22.82 9.20
C ASP A 7 -0.75 -23.57 9.39
N SER A 8 -1.41 -23.34 10.54
CA SER A 8 -2.74 -23.86 10.86
C SER A 8 -3.91 -22.96 10.43
N ALA A 9 -3.64 -21.74 9.96
CA ALA A 9 -4.67 -20.79 9.54
C ALA A 9 -5.33 -21.19 8.21
N PRO A 10 -6.60 -20.79 7.97
CA PRO A 10 -7.24 -20.98 6.68
C PRO A 10 -6.43 -20.29 5.57
N ARG A 11 -6.25 -20.97 4.43
CA ARG A 11 -5.49 -20.42 3.28
C ARG A 11 -6.31 -19.48 2.41
N SER A 12 -7.63 -19.44 2.59
CA SER A 12 -8.54 -18.57 1.88
C SER A 12 -9.64 -18.04 2.81
N LEU A 13 -10.09 -16.82 2.55
CA LEU A 13 -11.23 -16.17 3.18
C LEU A 13 -12.13 -15.59 2.09
N GLU A 14 -13.44 -15.53 2.34
CA GLU A 14 -14.43 -15.00 1.41
C GLU A 14 -15.52 -14.30 2.20
N GLU A 15 -15.90 -13.11 1.74
CA GLU A 15 -17.00 -12.31 2.26
C GLU A 15 -17.72 -11.72 1.05
N GLY A 16 -18.95 -12.18 0.78
CA GLY A 16 -19.69 -11.80 -0.42
C GLY A 16 -18.89 -12.02 -1.71
N GLY A 17 -18.72 -10.96 -2.51
CA GLY A 17 -17.93 -11.01 -3.74
C GLY A 17 -16.42 -10.77 -3.55
N ALA A 18 -15.96 -10.50 -2.32
CA ALA A 18 -14.54 -10.25 -2.04
C ALA A 18 -13.88 -11.51 -1.48
N ARG A 19 -12.62 -11.76 -1.88
CA ARG A 19 -11.87 -12.95 -1.46
C ARG A 19 -10.45 -12.59 -1.08
N ALA A 20 -9.85 -13.39 -0.21
CA ALA A 20 -8.44 -13.29 0.09
C ALA A 20 -7.76 -14.65 0.14
N ARG A 21 -6.49 -14.72 -0.23
CA ARG A 21 -5.65 -15.91 -0.14
C ARG A 21 -4.36 -15.61 0.58
N LEU A 22 -3.99 -16.45 1.55
CA LEU A 22 -2.70 -16.43 2.21
C LEU A 22 -1.71 -17.28 1.39
N LEU A 23 -0.91 -16.62 0.54
CA LEU A 23 -0.02 -17.30 -0.40
C LEU A 23 1.23 -17.86 0.28
N ARG A 24 1.76 -17.15 1.29
CA ARG A 24 2.87 -17.62 2.12
C ARG A 24 2.78 -17.06 3.53
N PRO A 25 3.22 -17.81 4.55
CA PRO A 25 3.23 -17.32 5.93
C PRO A 25 4.25 -16.19 6.10
N PHE A 26 4.08 -15.42 7.17
CA PHE A 26 5.01 -14.38 7.60
C PHE A 26 5.11 -14.38 9.13
N ASP A 27 6.23 -13.88 9.65
CA ASP A 27 6.44 -13.76 11.08
C ASP A 27 5.95 -12.41 11.59
N ARG A 28 5.19 -12.44 12.69
CA ARG A 28 4.79 -11.23 13.38
C ARG A 28 5.85 -10.84 14.41
N PRO A 29 6.40 -9.61 14.35
CA PRO A 29 7.33 -9.12 15.36
C PRO A 29 6.67 -9.01 16.74
N ARG A 30 7.46 -9.21 17.81
CA ARG A 30 6.98 -9.16 19.20
C ARG A 30 7.17 -7.81 19.90
N SER A 31 8.04 -6.96 19.38
CA SER A 31 8.51 -5.74 20.03
C SER A 31 8.24 -4.48 19.19
N ARG A 32 7.41 -4.60 18.15
CA ARG A 32 6.97 -3.51 17.28
C ARG A 32 5.75 -3.95 16.47
N ALA A 33 5.02 -2.98 15.93
CA ALA A 33 3.92 -3.22 15.01
C ALA A 33 4.34 -4.11 13.82
N LEU A 34 3.37 -4.89 13.31
CA LEU A 34 3.51 -5.61 12.05
C LEU A 34 3.55 -4.58 10.91
N ARG A 35 4.67 -4.54 10.17
CA ARG A 35 4.84 -3.65 9.02
C ARG A 35 4.29 -4.32 7.77
N ILE A 36 3.31 -3.67 7.17
CA ILE A 36 2.60 -4.19 6.00
C ILE A 36 2.85 -3.25 4.83
N GLY A 37 3.36 -3.80 3.73
CA GLY A 37 3.33 -3.12 2.44
C GLY A 37 1.98 -3.38 1.76
N LEU A 38 1.23 -2.32 1.45
CA LEU A 38 -0.01 -2.44 0.69
C LEU A 38 0.23 -1.92 -0.73
N THR A 39 -0.09 -2.74 -1.73
CA THR A 39 0.06 -2.38 -3.14
C THR A 39 -1.06 -2.98 -3.98
N GLY A 40 -1.14 -2.59 -5.25
CA GLY A 40 -2.19 -3.03 -6.16
C GLY A 40 -2.17 -2.20 -7.44
N GLY A 41 -2.51 -2.84 -8.56
CA GLY A 41 -2.54 -2.17 -9.86
C GLY A 41 -3.64 -1.11 -9.95
N ILE A 42 -3.54 -0.22 -10.93
CA ILE A 42 -4.53 0.83 -11.18
C ILE A 42 -5.95 0.25 -11.32
N GLY A 43 -6.94 0.82 -10.62
CA GLY A 43 -8.33 0.35 -10.64
C GLY A 43 -8.64 -0.85 -9.74
N SER A 44 -7.65 -1.45 -9.05
CA SER A 44 -7.86 -2.58 -8.13
C SER A 44 -8.70 -2.25 -6.89
N GLY A 45 -8.88 -0.97 -6.57
CA GLY A 45 -9.58 -0.54 -5.35
C GLY A 45 -8.73 -0.68 -4.08
N LYS A 46 -7.40 -0.61 -4.20
CA LYS A 46 -6.46 -0.54 -3.07
C LYS A 46 -6.87 0.46 -1.99
N SER A 47 -7.38 1.63 -2.38
CA SER A 47 -7.88 2.66 -1.44
C SER A 47 -9.05 2.18 -0.57
N THR A 48 -9.89 1.28 -1.08
CA THR A 48 -10.97 0.67 -0.29
C THR A 48 -10.39 -0.23 0.80
N VAL A 49 -9.37 -1.01 0.46
CA VAL A 49 -8.66 -1.88 1.42
C VAL A 49 -7.87 -1.05 2.44
N SER A 50 -7.18 0.02 2.02
CA SER A 50 -6.45 0.89 2.96
C SER A 50 -7.39 1.57 3.95
N SER A 51 -8.52 2.11 3.49
CA SER A 51 -9.54 2.68 4.39
C SER A 51 -10.17 1.64 5.31
N ALA A 52 -10.39 0.41 4.86
CA ALA A 52 -10.87 -0.67 5.71
C ALA A 52 -9.84 -1.07 6.78
N LEU A 53 -8.55 -1.09 6.43
CA LEU A 53 -7.46 -1.32 7.39
C LEU A 53 -7.39 -0.21 8.44
N GLU A 54 -7.52 1.06 8.05
CA GLU A 54 -7.64 2.17 9.00
C GLU A 54 -8.87 2.01 9.91
N GLY A 55 -10.01 1.57 9.36
CA GLY A 55 -11.25 1.32 10.11
C GLY A 55 -11.10 0.30 11.25
N ILE A 56 -10.20 -0.69 11.10
CA ILE A 56 -9.88 -1.67 12.15
C ILE A 56 -8.69 -1.23 13.05
N GLY A 57 -8.27 0.04 12.96
CA GLY A 57 -7.26 0.65 13.80
C GLY A 57 -5.81 0.53 13.29
N ALA A 58 -5.58 0.24 12.00
CA ALA A 58 -4.24 0.29 11.44
C ALA A 58 -3.72 1.73 11.35
N THR A 59 -2.42 1.91 11.60
CA THR A 59 -1.72 3.17 11.32
C THR A 59 -1.29 3.17 9.86
N LEU A 60 -1.87 4.07 9.06
CA LEU A 60 -1.62 4.15 7.62
C LEU A 60 -0.70 5.31 7.25
N ALA A 61 0.40 4.99 6.56
CA ALA A 61 1.15 5.95 5.76
C ALA A 61 0.75 5.78 4.30
N ASP A 62 0.16 6.80 3.67
CA ASP A 62 -0.19 6.80 2.25
C ASP A 62 0.88 7.58 1.48
N ALA A 63 1.63 6.90 0.62
CA ALA A 63 2.70 7.51 -0.16
C ALA A 63 2.21 8.66 -1.06
N ASP A 64 1.04 8.53 -1.68
CA ASP A 64 0.49 9.54 -2.58
C ASP A 64 0.02 10.77 -1.79
N ARG A 65 -0.57 10.55 -0.61
CA ARG A 65 -0.94 11.66 0.29
C ARG A 65 0.30 12.38 0.81
N ILE A 66 1.29 11.63 1.28
CA ILE A 66 2.55 12.17 1.79
C ILE A 66 3.30 12.95 0.69
N ALA A 67 3.35 12.43 -0.54
CA ALA A 67 3.97 13.12 -1.68
C ALA A 67 3.31 14.47 -1.98
N ARG A 68 2.01 14.65 -1.64
CA ARG A 68 1.34 15.95 -1.73
C ARG A 68 1.70 16.85 -0.56
N GLU A 69 1.69 16.32 0.68
CA GLU A 69 2.02 17.06 1.91
C GLU A 69 3.42 17.67 1.88
N VAL A 70 4.42 16.91 1.43
CA VAL A 70 5.83 17.35 1.48
C VAL A 70 6.16 18.50 0.52
N VAL A 71 5.22 18.85 -0.37
CA VAL A 71 5.31 19.98 -1.30
C VAL A 71 4.17 21.00 -1.13
N GLU A 72 3.45 20.94 0.00
CA GLU A 72 2.46 21.97 0.32
C GLU A 72 3.11 23.34 0.52
N ARG A 73 2.31 24.40 0.39
CA ARG A 73 2.80 25.78 0.57
C ARG A 73 3.46 25.93 1.94
N GLY A 74 4.70 26.42 1.95
CA GLY A 74 5.50 26.59 3.17
C GLY A 74 6.28 25.34 3.60
N SER A 75 6.18 24.23 2.88
CA SER A 75 6.99 23.03 3.13
C SER A 75 8.43 23.20 2.65
N GLY A 76 9.36 22.50 3.31
CA GLY A 76 10.75 22.45 2.88
C GLY A 76 10.95 21.76 1.52
N GLY A 77 10.08 20.83 1.14
CA GLY A 77 10.14 20.18 -0.18
C GLY A 77 9.76 21.14 -1.31
N LEU A 78 8.71 21.96 -1.11
CA LEU A 78 8.36 22.99 -2.09
C LEU A 78 9.49 24.02 -2.26
N GLN A 79 10.10 24.47 -1.16
CA GLN A 79 11.22 25.42 -1.23
C GLN A 79 12.38 24.86 -2.06
N ARG A 80 12.80 23.61 -1.80
CA ARG A 80 13.88 22.96 -2.55
C ARG A 80 13.57 22.82 -4.04
N LEU A 81 12.32 22.54 -4.40
CA LEU A 81 11.89 22.51 -5.80
C LEU A 81 11.95 23.90 -6.43
N VAL A 82 11.51 24.95 -5.73
CA VAL A 82 11.57 26.33 -6.23
C VAL A 82 13.02 26.80 -6.38
N ASP A 83 13.90 26.44 -5.45
CA ASP A 83 15.33 26.77 -5.54
C ASP A 83 15.97 26.15 -6.80
N ARG A 84 15.50 24.95 -7.21
CA ARG A 84 16.04 24.24 -8.37
C ARG A 84 15.41 24.64 -9.70
N PHE A 85 14.09 24.77 -9.75
CA PHE A 85 13.30 24.94 -10.99
C PHE A 85 12.73 26.35 -11.15
N GLY A 86 12.95 27.23 -10.17
CA GLY A 86 12.48 28.60 -10.17
C GLY A 86 10.99 28.74 -9.83
N HIS A 87 10.49 29.97 -9.90
CA HIS A 87 9.10 30.28 -9.53
C HIS A 87 8.08 29.86 -10.60
N GLY A 88 8.52 29.39 -11.77
CA GLY A 88 7.64 28.92 -12.85
C GLY A 88 6.84 27.66 -12.51
N ILE A 89 7.21 26.96 -11.43
CA ILE A 89 6.46 25.82 -10.89
C ILE A 89 5.45 26.20 -9.80
N LEU A 90 5.17 27.50 -9.61
CA LEU A 90 4.21 28.00 -8.62
C LEU A 90 2.99 28.60 -9.28
N LEU A 91 1.83 28.35 -8.68
CA LEU A 91 0.61 29.11 -8.93
C LEU A 91 0.72 30.51 -8.29
N SER A 92 -0.15 31.43 -8.70
CA SER A 92 -0.25 32.76 -8.07
C SER A 92 -0.59 32.71 -6.57
N SER A 93 -1.17 31.61 -6.09
CA SER A 93 -1.43 31.34 -4.66
C SER A 93 -0.17 30.98 -3.87
N GLY A 94 0.95 30.72 -4.54
CA GLY A 94 2.19 30.19 -3.96
C GLY A 94 2.18 28.67 -3.74
N GLU A 95 1.16 27.97 -4.23
CA GLU A 95 1.11 26.51 -4.24
C GLU A 95 1.86 25.94 -5.45
N LEU A 96 2.26 24.67 -5.37
CA LEU A 96 2.88 23.97 -6.49
C LEU A 96 1.92 23.87 -7.68
N ASP A 97 2.34 24.39 -8.84
CA ASP A 97 1.74 24.05 -10.11
C ASP A 97 2.22 22.66 -10.55
N ARG A 98 1.40 21.66 -10.24
CA ARG A 98 1.69 20.26 -10.57
C ARG A 98 1.76 20.02 -12.08
N ALA A 99 1.01 20.77 -12.89
CA ALA A 99 1.03 20.62 -14.33
C ALA A 99 2.33 21.17 -14.91
N ALA A 100 2.79 22.33 -14.41
CA ALA A 100 4.08 22.90 -14.79
C ALA A 100 5.24 21.97 -14.40
N LEU A 101 5.27 21.48 -13.15
CA LEU A 101 6.31 20.54 -12.72
C LEU A 101 6.26 19.23 -13.53
N ALA A 102 5.06 18.69 -13.79
CA ALA A 102 4.88 17.50 -14.62
C ALA A 102 5.47 17.70 -16.03
N ALA A 103 5.17 18.84 -16.67
CA ALA A 103 5.69 19.15 -18.00
C ALA A 103 7.23 19.14 -18.05
N ILE A 104 7.89 19.65 -17.00
CA ILE A 104 9.35 19.63 -16.87
C ILE A 104 9.87 18.20 -16.77
N ILE A 105 9.36 17.40 -15.81
CA ILE A 105 9.87 16.03 -15.58
C ILE A 105 9.51 15.04 -16.71
N PHE A 106 8.49 15.34 -17.52
CA PHE A 106 8.17 14.54 -18.70
C PHE A 106 9.06 14.87 -19.89
N ALA A 107 9.55 16.10 -20.00
CA ALA A 107 10.43 16.53 -21.06
C ALA A 107 11.91 16.21 -20.77
N ASP A 108 12.30 16.13 -19.49
CA ASP A 108 13.68 15.97 -19.07
C ASP A 108 13.84 14.90 -17.98
N ARG A 109 14.65 13.88 -18.31
CA ARG A 109 14.99 12.78 -17.40
C ARG A 109 15.85 13.24 -16.23
N GLU A 110 16.81 14.14 -16.46
CA GLU A 110 17.68 14.64 -15.38
C GLU A 110 16.85 15.44 -14.37
N ALA A 111 15.96 16.31 -14.86
CA ALA A 111 15.01 17.02 -14.01
C ALA A 111 14.11 16.06 -13.21
N ARG A 112 13.66 14.95 -13.81
CA ARG A 112 12.90 13.93 -13.10
C ARG A 112 13.72 13.30 -11.97
N GLU A 113 14.97 12.91 -12.24
CA GLU A 113 15.85 12.31 -11.24
C GLU A 113 16.15 13.27 -10.08
N GLU A 114 16.28 14.57 -10.36
CA GLU A 114 16.43 15.61 -9.33
C GLU A 114 15.17 15.78 -8.47
N VAL A 115 13.98 15.84 -9.08
CA VAL A 115 12.71 15.91 -8.34
C VAL A 115 12.57 14.67 -7.44
N GLU A 116 12.81 13.48 -7.98
CA GLU A 116 12.80 12.23 -7.24
C GLU A 116 13.83 12.26 -6.08
N GLY A 117 15.04 12.76 -6.33
CA GLY A 117 16.10 12.92 -5.32
C GLY A 117 15.75 13.89 -4.19
N ILE A 118 14.99 14.94 -4.49
CA ILE A 118 14.49 15.90 -3.47
C ILE A 118 13.36 15.26 -2.66
N LEU A 119 12.39 14.61 -3.32
CA LEU A 119 11.15 14.19 -2.69
C LEU A 119 11.24 12.83 -1.98
N HIS A 120 11.97 11.86 -2.53
CA HIS A 120 12.03 10.51 -1.96
C HIS A 120 12.50 10.49 -0.50
N PRO A 121 13.57 11.22 -0.09
CA PRO A 121 13.98 11.26 1.32
C PRO A 121 12.89 11.84 2.23
N LEU A 122 12.23 12.92 1.80
CA LEU A 122 11.17 13.59 2.58
C LEU A 122 9.94 12.68 2.77
N ILE A 123 9.54 11.98 1.70
CA ILE A 123 8.44 11.02 1.74
C ILE A 123 8.78 9.87 2.68
N ALA A 124 9.99 9.31 2.57
CA ALA A 124 10.43 8.20 3.40
C ALA A 124 10.50 8.58 4.89
N GLU A 125 11.04 9.76 5.22
CA GLU A 125 11.10 10.28 6.59
C GLU A 125 9.69 10.47 7.17
N ARG A 126 8.81 11.12 6.41
CA ARG A 126 7.42 11.35 6.83
C ARG A 126 6.66 10.04 7.02
N ALA A 127 6.81 9.09 6.10
CA ALA A 127 6.21 7.76 6.22
C ALA A 127 6.72 7.04 7.48
N ALA A 128 8.05 7.04 7.71
CA ALA A 128 8.63 6.44 8.90
C ALA A 128 8.09 7.06 10.20
N ALA A 129 7.96 8.39 10.25
CA ALA A 129 7.41 9.10 11.40
C ALA A 129 5.93 8.77 11.66
N ILE A 130 5.13 8.51 10.62
CA ILE A 130 3.74 8.07 10.76
C ILE A 130 3.71 6.63 11.27
N LEU A 131 4.43 5.71 10.61
CA LEU A 131 4.44 4.29 10.94
C LEU A 131 4.99 4.00 12.35
N ALA A 132 5.91 4.83 12.85
CA ALA A 132 6.43 4.72 14.21
C ALA A 132 5.39 4.98 15.31
N ARG A 133 4.22 5.55 14.97
CA ARG A 133 3.11 5.78 15.91
C ARG A 133 2.25 4.54 16.13
N ALA A 134 2.43 3.50 15.30
CA ALA A 134 1.70 2.26 15.45
C ALA A 134 2.06 1.58 16.78
N PRO A 135 1.07 1.11 17.57
CA PRO A 135 1.34 0.40 18.80
C PRO A 135 2.09 -0.92 18.54
N GLU A 136 2.79 -1.46 19.53
CA GLU A 136 3.62 -2.66 19.36
C GLU A 136 2.81 -3.87 18.87
N ASP A 137 1.56 -4.01 19.29
CA ASP A 137 0.61 -5.03 18.85
C ASP A 137 -0.28 -4.57 17.67
N GLY A 138 0.01 -3.39 17.10
CA GLY A 138 -0.71 -2.78 15.99
C GLY A 138 -0.28 -3.24 14.61
N LEU A 139 -0.85 -2.55 13.61
CA LEU A 139 -0.56 -2.68 12.19
C LEU A 139 0.00 -1.35 11.69
N ALA A 140 1.20 -1.38 11.10
CA ALA A 140 1.84 -0.24 10.46
C ALA A 140 1.79 -0.47 8.95
N VAL A 141 0.80 0.11 8.27
CA VAL A 141 0.54 -0.11 6.85
C VAL A 141 1.15 1.02 6.05
N TYR A 142 2.06 0.69 5.15
CA TYR A 142 2.56 1.63 4.14
C TYR A 142 1.87 1.32 2.81
N ASP A 143 0.96 2.22 2.41
CA ASP A 143 0.33 2.15 1.10
C ASP A 143 1.26 2.76 0.04
N VAL A 144 1.82 1.89 -0.81
CA VAL A 144 2.80 2.22 -1.84
C VAL A 144 2.38 1.62 -3.19
N PRO A 145 1.94 2.45 -4.16
CA PRO A 145 1.55 1.98 -5.48
C PRO A 145 2.67 1.25 -6.25
N LEU A 146 3.93 1.68 -6.10
CA LEU A 146 5.09 1.18 -6.85
C LEU A 146 5.99 0.26 -6.02
N LEU A 147 5.40 -0.58 -5.16
CA LEU A 147 6.14 -1.43 -4.23
C LEU A 147 7.06 -2.43 -4.95
N VAL A 148 6.61 -3.00 -6.07
CA VAL A 148 7.38 -3.96 -6.88
C VAL A 148 8.53 -3.24 -7.57
N GLU A 149 8.20 -2.16 -8.27
CA GLU A 149 9.11 -1.38 -9.10
C GLU A 149 10.24 -0.76 -8.25
N ALA A 150 9.93 -0.34 -7.02
CA ALA A 150 10.91 0.22 -6.08
C ALA A 150 11.67 -0.84 -5.26
N GLY A 151 11.38 -2.14 -5.44
CA GLY A 151 12.06 -3.22 -4.72
C GLY A 151 11.88 -3.16 -3.20
N LEU A 152 10.74 -2.63 -2.72
CA LEU A 152 10.54 -2.33 -1.30
C LEU A 152 9.97 -3.51 -0.49
N ALA A 153 9.56 -4.60 -1.14
CA ALA A 153 8.90 -5.73 -0.48
C ALA A 153 9.67 -6.26 0.73
N GLY A 154 11.01 -6.37 0.64
CA GLY A 154 11.86 -6.87 1.73
C GLY A 154 11.94 -5.96 2.97
N ARG A 155 11.34 -4.77 2.93
CA ARG A 155 11.26 -3.85 4.08
C ARG A 155 10.04 -4.11 4.98
N PHE A 156 9.13 -4.98 4.54
CA PHE A 156 7.88 -5.28 5.23
C PHE A 156 7.87 -6.70 5.77
N ASP A 157 7.16 -6.91 6.87
CA ASP A 157 6.94 -8.24 7.44
C ASP A 157 5.91 -9.01 6.60
N ALA A 158 4.93 -8.29 6.06
CA ALA A 158 3.92 -8.83 5.16
C ALA A 158 3.64 -7.86 4.01
N VAL A 159 3.20 -8.40 2.87
CA VAL A 159 2.78 -7.62 1.70
C VAL A 159 1.38 -8.05 1.33
N ILE A 160 0.46 -7.08 1.29
CA ILE A 160 -0.90 -7.24 0.80
C ILE A 160 -0.96 -6.69 -0.62
N VAL A 161 -1.34 -7.53 -1.58
CA VAL A 161 -1.60 -7.12 -2.95
C VAL A 161 -3.09 -7.11 -3.19
N VAL A 162 -3.61 -5.99 -3.66
CA VAL A 162 -5.02 -5.82 -4.02
C VAL A 162 -5.14 -5.95 -5.54
N GLY A 163 -5.94 -6.93 -5.95
CA GLY A 163 -6.31 -7.20 -7.33
C GLY A 163 -7.82 -7.10 -7.54
N ALA A 164 -8.21 -7.10 -8.81
CA ALA A 164 -9.58 -7.26 -9.29
C ALA A 164 -9.50 -7.68 -10.77
N PRO A 165 -10.53 -8.33 -11.33
CA PRO A 165 -10.60 -8.64 -12.76
C PRO A 165 -10.35 -7.42 -13.63
N VAL A 166 -9.65 -7.61 -14.75
CA VAL A 166 -9.25 -6.51 -15.65
C VAL A 166 -10.46 -5.70 -16.11
N ASP A 167 -11.55 -6.36 -16.51
CA ASP A 167 -12.76 -5.67 -16.97
C ASP A 167 -13.37 -4.80 -15.86
N LEU A 168 -13.45 -5.30 -14.62
CA LEU A 168 -13.92 -4.52 -13.47
C LEU A 168 -13.00 -3.32 -13.17
N ARG A 169 -11.67 -3.49 -13.31
CA ARG A 169 -10.71 -2.40 -13.14
C ARG A 169 -10.92 -1.33 -14.20
N ILE A 170 -11.20 -1.71 -15.45
CA ILE A 170 -11.50 -0.79 -16.55
C ILE A 170 -12.80 -0.03 -16.25
N GLU A 171 -13.89 -0.73 -15.91
CA GLU A 171 -15.17 -0.11 -15.57
C GLU A 171 -15.01 0.94 -14.44
N ARG A 172 -14.25 0.61 -13.40
CA ARG A 172 -13.94 1.54 -12.30
C ARG A 172 -13.14 2.77 -12.74
N LEU A 173 -12.28 2.64 -13.75
CA LEU A 173 -11.48 3.75 -14.28
C LEU A 173 -12.30 4.62 -15.23
N GLU A 174 -13.18 4.02 -16.03
CA GLU A 174 -14.13 4.75 -16.88
C GLU A 174 -15.11 5.57 -16.04
N ALA A 175 -15.61 5.01 -14.93
CA ALA A 175 -16.43 5.75 -13.96
C ALA A 175 -15.69 6.94 -13.32
N ARG A 176 -14.35 6.97 -13.40
CA ARG A 176 -13.49 8.07 -12.94
C ARG A 176 -13.05 9.00 -14.07
N GLY A 177 -13.63 8.85 -15.26
CA GLY A 177 -13.34 9.67 -16.43
C GLY A 177 -12.07 9.28 -17.20
N ILE A 178 -11.52 8.08 -16.99
CA ILE A 178 -10.36 7.57 -17.74
C ILE A 178 -10.87 6.64 -18.85
N PRO A 179 -10.74 6.99 -20.13
CA PRO A 179 -11.19 6.15 -21.24
C PRO A 179 -10.49 4.78 -21.27
N ARG A 180 -11.17 3.73 -21.75
CA ARG A 180 -10.64 2.35 -21.85
C ARG A 180 -9.22 2.26 -22.40
N ASP A 181 -8.93 2.92 -23.53
CA ASP A 181 -7.60 2.85 -24.15
C ASP A 181 -6.51 3.49 -23.27
N ASP A 182 -6.85 4.55 -22.54
CA ASP A 182 -5.92 5.16 -21.59
C ASP A 182 -5.76 4.31 -20.33
N ALA A 183 -6.84 3.66 -19.86
CA ALA A 183 -6.79 2.72 -18.75
C ALA A 183 -5.87 1.53 -19.09
N LEU A 184 -6.02 0.93 -20.27
CA LEU A 184 -5.17 -0.16 -20.76
C LEU A 184 -3.70 0.27 -20.89
N ARG A 185 -3.43 1.46 -21.46
CA ARG A 185 -2.07 2.02 -21.54
C ARG A 185 -1.45 2.19 -20.16
N ARG A 186 -2.20 2.71 -19.19
CA ARG A 186 -1.72 2.87 -17.80
C ARG A 186 -1.48 1.54 -17.12
N MET A 187 -2.35 0.54 -17.33
CA MET A 187 -2.16 -0.80 -16.78
C MET A 187 -0.88 -1.45 -17.33
N ALA A 188 -0.64 -1.33 -18.64
CA ALA A 188 0.54 -1.90 -19.29
C ALA A 188 1.86 -1.21 -18.89
N ALA A 189 1.80 0.02 -18.39
CA ALA A 189 2.97 0.76 -17.91
C ALA A 189 3.42 0.38 -16.49
N GLN A 190 2.60 -0.37 -15.74
CA GLN A 190 2.95 -0.86 -14.39
C GLN A 190 3.51 -2.30 -14.47
N SER A 191 4.12 -2.80 -13.39
CA SER A 191 4.51 -4.23 -13.31
C SER A 191 3.32 -5.15 -13.62
N ALA A 192 3.58 -6.40 -14.04
CA ALA A 192 2.51 -7.35 -14.27
C ALA A 192 1.86 -7.77 -12.93
N ASP A 193 0.59 -8.18 -12.96
CA ASP A 193 -0.08 -8.67 -11.75
C ASP A 193 0.62 -9.91 -11.19
N ALA A 194 1.18 -10.77 -12.05
CA ALA A 194 2.00 -11.91 -11.65
C ALA A 194 3.24 -11.49 -10.83
N ASP A 195 3.90 -10.39 -11.19
CA ASP A 195 5.06 -9.88 -10.44
C ASP A 195 4.66 -9.37 -9.06
N ARG A 196 3.48 -8.74 -8.94
CA ARG A 196 2.92 -8.34 -7.64
C ARG A 196 2.58 -9.56 -6.79
N GLU A 197 1.85 -10.52 -7.35
CA GLU A 197 1.47 -11.76 -6.67
C GLU A 197 2.70 -12.54 -6.17
N ALA A 198 3.79 -12.53 -6.94
CA ALA A 198 5.06 -13.16 -6.57
C ALA A 198 5.71 -12.55 -5.32
N LEU A 199 5.33 -11.34 -4.91
CA LEU A 199 5.75 -10.71 -3.64
C LEU A 199 4.68 -10.76 -2.55
N ALA A 200 3.44 -11.11 -2.89
CA ALA A 200 2.31 -11.09 -1.98
C ALA A 200 2.44 -12.16 -0.89
N HIS A 201 2.22 -11.76 0.35
CA HIS A 201 1.91 -12.67 1.44
C HIS A 201 0.41 -12.95 1.45
N ILE A 202 -0.38 -11.89 1.28
CA ILE A 202 -1.83 -11.94 1.19
C ILE A 202 -2.22 -11.33 -0.15
N LEU A 203 -3.02 -12.05 -0.92
CA LEU A 203 -3.65 -11.56 -2.15
C LEU A 203 -5.13 -11.32 -1.87
N VAL A 204 -5.59 -10.10 -2.08
CA VAL A 204 -6.99 -9.68 -1.95
C VAL A 204 -7.59 -9.50 -3.34
N ASP A 205 -8.70 -10.17 -3.61
CA ASP A 205 -9.57 -9.93 -4.75
C ASP A 205 -10.71 -9.01 -4.32
N ASN A 206 -10.67 -7.78 -4.81
CA ASN A 206 -11.66 -6.73 -4.57
C ASN A 206 -12.71 -6.70 -5.70
N SER A 207 -13.37 -7.84 -5.92
CA SER A 207 -14.49 -7.97 -6.86
C SER A 207 -15.85 -7.65 -6.23
N GLY A 208 -15.95 -7.70 -4.90
CA GLY A 208 -17.19 -7.48 -4.16
C GLY A 208 -17.57 -6.01 -3.97
N THR A 209 -18.58 -5.81 -3.14
CA THR A 209 -19.03 -4.49 -2.67
C THR A 209 -18.05 -3.88 -1.67
N ARG A 210 -18.27 -2.63 -1.28
CA ARG A 210 -17.44 -1.98 -0.26
C ARG A 210 -17.61 -2.69 1.10
N GLU A 211 -18.82 -3.10 1.42
CA GLU A 211 -19.19 -3.82 2.62
C GLU A 211 -18.52 -5.19 2.68
N ASP A 212 -18.50 -5.91 1.55
CA ASP A 212 -17.77 -7.18 1.40
C ASP A 212 -16.28 -7.01 1.74
N VAL A 213 -15.64 -5.96 1.21
CA VAL A 213 -14.21 -5.68 1.48
C VAL A 213 -13.96 -5.34 2.94
N ILE A 214 -14.86 -4.59 3.58
CA ILE A 214 -14.74 -4.26 5.00
C ILE A 214 -14.79 -5.54 5.83
N GLY A 215 -15.81 -6.38 5.62
CA GLY A 215 -15.92 -7.69 6.29
C GLY A 215 -14.70 -8.57 6.04
N LEU A 216 -14.22 -8.60 4.80
CA LEU A 216 -13.05 -9.39 4.43
C LEU A 216 -11.78 -8.91 5.16
N VAL A 217 -11.58 -7.60 5.27
CA VAL A 217 -10.42 -7.05 5.99
C VAL A 217 -10.48 -7.38 7.49
N GLU A 218 -11.66 -7.35 8.10
CA GLU A 218 -11.82 -7.81 9.47
C GLU A 218 -11.53 -9.32 9.62
N ALA A 219 -11.95 -10.14 8.66
CA ALA A 219 -11.66 -11.58 8.65
C ALA A 219 -10.15 -11.85 8.47
N ILE A 220 -9.49 -11.11 7.56
CA ILE A 220 -8.03 -11.14 7.36
C ILE A 220 -7.32 -10.78 8.66
N ASP A 221 -7.79 -9.75 9.36
CA ASP A 221 -7.19 -9.31 10.61
C ASP A 221 -7.25 -10.40 11.69
N ARG A 222 -8.45 -10.92 11.96
CA ARG A 222 -8.67 -11.97 12.96
C ARG A 222 -7.99 -13.29 12.63
N SER A 223 -7.79 -13.59 11.33
CA SER A 223 -7.23 -14.87 10.90
C SER A 223 -5.70 -14.83 10.72
N TRP A 224 -5.17 -13.72 10.20
CA TRP A 224 -3.79 -13.65 9.69
C TRP A 224 -2.96 -12.52 10.28
N LEU A 225 -3.51 -11.31 10.47
CA LEU A 225 -2.69 -10.16 10.90
C LEU A 225 -2.54 -10.06 12.43
N ARG A 226 -3.64 -10.20 13.17
CA ARG A 226 -3.71 -10.20 14.64
C ARG A 226 -4.51 -11.42 15.14
N PRO A 227 -4.11 -12.67 14.81
CA PRO A 227 -4.86 -13.82 15.25
C PRO A 227 -4.86 -13.97 16.77
N SER A 228 -5.99 -14.40 17.31
CA SER A 228 -6.13 -14.68 18.74
C SER A 228 -5.02 -15.63 19.18
N ARG A 229 -4.29 -15.28 20.25
CA ARG A 229 -3.26 -16.16 20.81
C ARG A 229 -3.93 -17.46 21.23
N PRO A 230 -3.47 -18.65 20.79
CA PRO A 230 -4.01 -19.89 21.30
C PRO A 230 -3.80 -19.92 22.83
N PRO A 231 -4.77 -20.43 23.60
CA PRO A 231 -4.62 -20.53 25.05
C PRO A 231 -3.33 -21.28 25.39
N ALA A 232 -2.61 -20.79 26.40
CA ALA A 232 -1.34 -21.35 26.83
C ALA A 232 -1.55 -22.76 27.41
N GLY A 233 -1.62 -23.79 26.56
CA GLY A 233 -1.96 -25.14 27.01
C GLY A 233 -1.47 -26.30 26.14
N ASP A 234 -1.34 -26.15 24.81
CA ASP A 234 -1.34 -27.36 23.96
C ASP A 234 -0.02 -27.71 23.24
N ARG A 235 1.07 -26.99 23.51
CA ARG A 235 2.40 -27.31 22.92
C ARG A 235 3.17 -28.41 23.67
N ALA A 236 2.65 -28.96 24.77
CA ALA A 236 3.35 -29.97 25.58
C ALA A 236 3.11 -31.43 25.14
N ARG A 237 2.21 -31.72 24.19
CA ARG A 237 1.81 -33.12 23.90
C ARG A 237 2.37 -33.76 22.62
N LYS A 238 3.17 -33.06 21.81
CA LYS A 238 3.64 -33.59 20.51
C LYS A 238 5.14 -33.91 20.40
N ARG A 239 5.87 -33.95 21.51
CA ARG A 239 7.27 -34.45 21.57
C ARG A 239 7.38 -35.62 22.55
N LEU A 240 6.57 -36.66 22.35
CA LEU A 240 6.78 -37.96 22.97
C LEU A 240 5.92 -39.02 22.28
N ARG A 241 6.18 -39.26 20.98
CA ARG A 241 5.96 -40.54 20.29
C ARG A 241 6.95 -40.64 19.15
#